data_AF-A0A6N7KNV3-F1
#
_entry.id   AF-A0A6N7KNV3-F1
#
_cell.length_a   1.000
_cell.length_b   1.000
_cell.length_c   1.000
_cell.angle_alpha   90.00
_cell.angle_beta   90.00
_cell.angle_gamma   90.00
#
_symmetry.space_group_name_H-M   'P 1'
#
loop_
_entity.id
_entity.type
_entity.pdbx_description
1 polymer ?
#
loop_
_entity_poly.entity_id
_entity_poly.type
_entity_poly.pdbx_seq_one_letter_code
_entity_poly.pdbx_strand_id
1 'polypeptide(L)'
;MSTAVLAGRPASIPFVLPARFERVPVMAAVALLPWLGVLAVCHETPWVVLDLLEFSALLSLDALLRRRSAAARWAGGAVALLLAGDALADIACAGPGHAVLAATVMALCVELPLSAVCLLLGRAAASR
;
A
#
# COMPACT_ATOMS: atom_id res chain seq x y z
N MET A 1 33.72 2.41 38.07
CA MET A 1 32.90 3.49 37.49
C MET A 1 32.06 2.88 36.37
N SER A 2 30.78 2.60 36.62
CA SER A 2 29.84 2.02 35.63
C SER A 2 29.01 3.12 35.01
N THR A 3 29.12 3.32 33.71
CA THR A 3 28.26 4.21 32.92
C THR A 3 27.06 3.41 32.41
N ALA A 4 25.94 3.47 33.13
CA ALA A 4 24.66 3.01 32.62
C ALA A 4 24.14 4.04 31.60
N VAL A 5 24.20 3.70 30.31
CA VAL A 5 23.57 4.48 29.25
C VAL A 5 22.06 4.24 29.35
N LEU A 6 21.34 5.23 29.88
CA LEU A 6 19.89 5.35 29.77
C LEU A 6 19.53 5.47 28.27
N ALA A 7 19.30 4.32 27.62
CA ALA A 7 18.64 4.25 26.33
C ALA A 7 17.17 4.66 26.51
N GLY A 8 16.93 5.96 26.61
CA GLY A 8 15.60 6.55 26.53
C GLY A 8 15.02 6.25 25.16
N ARG A 9 14.22 5.18 25.07
CA ARG A 9 13.40 4.88 23.90
C ARG A 9 12.51 6.10 23.67
N PRO A 10 12.64 6.85 22.55
CA PRO A 10 11.80 8.00 22.32
C PRO A 10 10.35 7.54 22.43
N ALA A 11 9.56 8.25 23.23
CA ALA A 11 8.14 8.03 23.34
C ALA A 11 7.57 8.09 21.92
N SER A 12 7.28 6.93 21.34
CA SER A 12 6.63 6.85 20.04
C SER A 12 5.23 7.37 20.30
N ILE A 13 4.97 8.62 19.91
CA ILE A 13 3.62 9.15 19.88
C ILE A 13 2.82 8.13 19.07
N PRO A 14 1.83 7.44 19.65
CA PRO A 14 1.07 6.46 18.91
C PRO A 14 0.36 7.21 17.80
N PHE A 15 0.79 7.00 16.55
CA PHE A 15 0.09 7.53 15.40
C PHE A 15 -1.22 6.77 15.28
N VAL A 16 -2.28 7.35 15.84
CA VAL A 16 -3.62 6.78 15.77
C VAL A 16 -4.22 7.17 14.43
N LEU A 17 -4.24 6.22 13.48
CA LEU A 17 -4.98 6.38 12.24
C LEU A 17 -6.47 6.54 12.56
N PRO A 18 -7.14 7.61 12.07
CA PRO A 18 -8.57 7.77 12.23
C PRO A 18 -9.32 6.54 11.65
N ALA A 19 -10.41 6.10 12.29
CA ALA A 19 -11.14 4.90 11.90
C ALA A 19 -11.59 4.87 10.41
N ARG A 20 -11.78 6.04 9.80
CA ARG A 20 -12.08 6.15 8.35
C ARG A 20 -11.01 5.53 7.45
N PHE A 21 -9.74 5.50 7.90
CA PHE A 21 -8.65 4.94 7.11
C PHE A 21 -8.72 3.42 7.01
N GLU A 22 -9.43 2.72 7.90
CA GLU A 22 -9.63 1.27 7.80
C GLU A 22 -10.39 0.87 6.52
N ARG A 23 -11.13 1.80 5.89
CA ARG A 23 -11.83 1.58 4.61
C ARG A 23 -10.97 1.85 3.38
N VAL A 24 -9.79 2.47 3.55
CA VAL A 24 -8.93 2.84 2.43
C VAL A 24 -8.55 1.63 1.55
N PRO A 25 -8.19 0.46 2.10
CA PRO A 25 -7.80 -0.67 1.25
C PRO A 25 -8.94 -1.15 0.33
N VAL A 26 -10.17 -1.26 0.83
CA VAL A 26 -11.31 -1.65 -0.02
C VAL A 26 -11.70 -0.56 -1.02
N MET A 27 -11.62 0.71 -0.63
CA MET A 27 -11.89 1.82 -1.55
C MET A 27 -10.86 1.87 -2.68
N ALA A 28 -9.58 1.65 -2.37
CA ALA A 28 -8.52 1.57 -3.37
C ALA A 28 -8.73 0.37 -4.31
N ALA A 29 -9.05 -0.81 -3.77
CA ALA A 29 -9.35 -1.98 -4.59
C ALA A 29 -10.51 -1.73 -5.57
N VAL A 30 -11.58 -1.10 -5.12
CA VAL A 30 -12.71 -0.74 -6.00
C VAL A 30 -12.31 0.32 -7.03
N ALA A 31 -11.51 1.31 -6.64
CA ALA A 31 -11.02 2.36 -7.53
C ALA A 31 -10.09 1.85 -8.64
N LEU A 32 -9.45 0.69 -8.45
CA LEU A 32 -8.59 0.04 -9.45
C LEU A 32 -9.38 -0.62 -10.59
N LEU A 33 -10.63 -1.04 -10.35
CA LEU A 33 -11.43 -1.80 -11.31
C LEU A 33 -11.60 -1.14 -12.69
N PRO A 34 -11.86 0.18 -12.82
CA PRO A 34 -11.94 0.81 -14.13
C PRO A 34 -10.63 0.73 -14.92
N TRP A 35 -9.48 0.92 -14.25
CA TRP A 35 -8.17 0.84 -14.88
C TRP A 35 -7.85 -0.57 -15.36
N LEU A 36 -8.14 -1.57 -14.51
CA LEU A 36 -8.01 -2.98 -14.86
C LEU A 36 -8.85 -3.36 -16.11
N GLY A 37 -10.04 -2.77 -16.23
CA GLY A 37 -10.88 -2.91 -17.42
C GLY A 37 -10.25 -2.31 -18.69
N VAL A 38 -9.62 -1.13 -18.57
CA VAL A 38 -8.88 -0.51 -19.68
C VAL A 38 -7.69 -1.39 -20.08
N LEU A 39 -6.87 -1.82 -19.13
CA LEU A 39 -5.71 -2.69 -19.39
C LEU A 39 -6.11 -4.00 -20.08
N ALA A 40 -7.22 -4.62 -19.64
CA ALA A 40 -7.74 -5.84 -20.23
C ALA A 40 -8.16 -5.65 -21.70
N VAL A 41 -8.85 -4.54 -22.00
CA VAL A 41 -9.25 -4.19 -23.37
C VAL A 41 -8.04 -3.87 -24.25
N CYS A 42 -7.00 -3.26 -23.67
CA CYS A 42 -5.74 -2.96 -24.36
C CYS A 42 -4.79 -4.16 -24.47
N HIS A 43 -5.15 -5.34 -23.94
CA HIS A 43 -4.33 -6.55 -23.92
C HIS A 43 -2.99 -6.41 -23.18
N GLU A 44 -2.93 -5.51 -22.20
CA GLU A 44 -1.78 -5.21 -21.35
C GLU A 44 -1.60 -6.27 -20.24
N THR A 45 -1.45 -7.53 -20.66
CA THR A 45 -1.52 -8.71 -19.78
C THR A 45 -0.62 -8.65 -18.55
N PRO A 46 0.67 -8.22 -18.65
CA PRO A 46 1.54 -8.12 -17.47
C PRO A 46 0.96 -7.19 -16.39
N TRP A 47 0.44 -6.05 -16.82
CA TRP A 47 -0.15 -5.03 -15.95
C TRP A 47 -1.48 -5.50 -15.36
N VAL A 48 -2.33 -6.17 -16.15
CA VAL A 48 -3.56 -6.79 -15.63
C VAL A 48 -3.25 -7.79 -14.51
N VAL A 49 -2.21 -8.61 -14.66
CA VAL A 49 -1.83 -9.59 -13.63
C VAL A 49 -1.33 -8.88 -12.37
N LEU A 50 -0.52 -7.85 -12.52
CA LEU A 50 -0.01 -7.08 -11.39
C LEU A 50 -1.15 -6.39 -10.63
N ASP A 51 -2.03 -5.66 -11.32
CA ASP A 51 -3.22 -5.03 -10.75
C ASP A 51 -4.16 -6.04 -10.06
N LEU A 52 -4.34 -7.23 -10.61
CA LEU A 52 -5.14 -8.28 -9.97
C LEU A 52 -4.50 -8.77 -8.67
N LEU A 53 -3.17 -8.84 -8.60
CA LEU A 53 -2.45 -9.15 -7.36
C LEU A 53 -2.65 -8.03 -6.35
N GLU A 54 -2.56 -6.76 -6.77
CA GLU A 54 -2.80 -5.60 -5.90
C GLU A 54 -4.21 -5.58 -5.34
N PHE A 55 -5.20 -5.72 -6.23
CA PHE A 55 -6.61 -5.82 -5.90
C PHE A 55 -6.85 -6.91 -4.84
N SER A 56 -6.32 -8.10 -5.09
CA SER A 56 -6.46 -9.25 -4.20
C SER A 56 -5.77 -9.02 -2.85
N ALA A 57 -4.59 -8.39 -2.86
CA ALA A 57 -3.83 -8.08 -1.65
C ALA A 57 -4.55 -7.02 -0.79
N LEU A 58 -5.10 -5.97 -1.41
CA LEU A 58 -5.87 -4.92 -0.74
C LEU A 58 -7.15 -5.48 -0.09
N LEU A 59 -7.89 -6.33 -0.80
CA LEU A 59 -9.08 -7.00 -0.24
C LEU A 59 -8.71 -7.99 0.87
N SER A 60 -7.58 -8.70 0.74
CA SER A 60 -7.08 -9.60 1.78
C SER A 60 -6.70 -8.84 3.04
N LEU A 61 -6.00 -7.72 2.90
CA LEU A 61 -5.66 -6.84 4.02
C LEU A 61 -6.91 -6.31 4.71
N ASP A 62 -7.87 -5.79 3.95
CA ASP A 62 -9.15 -5.31 4.45
C ASP A 62 -9.92 -6.41 5.22
N ALA A 63 -9.97 -7.64 4.70
CA ALA A 63 -10.57 -8.77 5.38
C ALA A 63 -9.84 -9.12 6.70
N LEU A 64 -8.51 -9.08 6.72
CA LEU A 64 -7.71 -9.33 7.92
C LEU A 64 -7.88 -8.22 8.98
N LEU A 65 -7.98 -6.96 8.55
CA LEU A 65 -8.26 -5.81 9.42
C LEU A 65 -9.64 -5.95 10.07
N ARG A 66 -10.68 -6.28 9.29
CA ARG A 66 -12.03 -6.55 9.83
C ARG A 66 -12.08 -7.69 10.82
N ARG A 67 -11.27 -8.74 10.61
CA ARG A 67 -11.15 -9.89 11.53
C ARG A 67 -10.26 -9.61 12.74
N ARG A 68 -9.61 -8.43 12.81
CA ARG A 68 -8.61 -8.08 13.84
C ARG A 68 -7.51 -9.14 13.96
N SER A 69 -7.07 -9.68 12.82
CA SER A 69 -6.06 -10.74 12.79
C SER A 69 -4.65 -10.16 12.96
N ALA A 70 -3.81 -10.81 13.78
CA ALA A 70 -2.39 -10.48 13.88
C ALA A 70 -1.64 -10.59 12.53
N ALA A 71 -2.15 -11.39 11.59
CA ALA A 71 -1.61 -11.51 10.24
C ALA A 71 -1.72 -10.21 9.43
N ALA A 72 -2.62 -9.27 9.81
CA ALA A 72 -2.75 -7.97 9.16
C ALA A 72 -1.44 -7.17 9.16
N ARG A 73 -0.55 -7.40 10.12
CA ARG A 73 0.78 -6.76 10.15
C ARG A 73 1.65 -7.18 8.97
N TRP A 74 1.71 -8.47 8.70
CA TRP A 74 2.49 -9.00 7.58
C TRP A 74 1.83 -8.66 6.25
N ALA A 75 0.50 -8.80 6.17
CA ALA A 75 -0.26 -8.42 4.99
C ALA A 75 -0.10 -6.94 4.65
N GLY A 76 -0.16 -6.04 5.64
CA GLY A 76 0.02 -4.60 5.42
C GLY A 76 1.41 -4.26 4.88
N GLY A 77 2.45 -4.94 5.37
CA GLY A 77 3.80 -4.81 4.81
C GLY A 77 3.92 -5.35 3.39
N ALA A 78 3.31 -6.50 3.11
CA ALA A 78 3.30 -7.10 1.78
C ALA A 78 2.58 -6.22 0.75
N VAL A 79 1.41 -5.68 1.10
CA VAL A 79 0.64 -4.76 0.25
C VAL A 79 1.42 -3.47 0.01
N ALA A 80 2.07 -2.93 1.04
CA ALA A 80 2.87 -1.72 0.90
C ALA A 80 4.06 -1.92 -0.06
N LEU A 81 4.74 -3.07 0.04
CA LEU A 81 5.83 -3.42 -0.88
C LEU A 81 5.32 -3.65 -2.31
N LEU A 82 4.15 -4.27 -2.46
CA LEU A 82 3.55 -4.52 -3.77
C LEU A 82 3.25 -3.18 -4.47
N LEU A 83 2.51 -2.27 -3.81
CA LEU A 83 2.17 -0.94 -4.34
C LEU A 83 3.41 -0.08 -4.64
N ALA A 84 4.45 -0.14 -3.79
CA ALA A 84 5.69 0.58 -4.05
C ALA A 84 6.49 -0.03 -5.21
N GLY A 85 6.39 -1.35 -5.38
CA GLY A 85 7.00 -2.06 -6.50
C GLY A 85 6.28 -1.79 -7.82
N ASP A 86 4.95 -1.72 -7.80
CA ASP A 86 4.11 -1.32 -8.92
C ASP A 86 4.42 0.11 -9.37
N ALA A 87 4.43 1.07 -8.45
CA ALA A 87 4.85 2.44 -8.70
C ALA A 87 6.23 2.55 -9.37
N LEU A 88 7.18 1.71 -8.92
CA LEU A 88 8.50 1.66 -9.51
C LEU A 88 8.48 1.06 -10.91
N ALA A 89 7.69 0.00 -11.13
CA ALA A 89 7.53 -0.64 -12.43
C ALA A 89 6.89 0.31 -13.44
N ASP A 90 5.84 1.03 -13.04
CA ASP A 90 5.16 2.04 -13.86
C ASP A 90 6.13 3.14 -14.32
N ILE A 91 6.92 3.70 -13.40
CA ILE A 91 7.93 4.72 -13.75
C ILE A 91 9.03 4.12 -14.64
N ALA A 92 9.51 2.91 -14.34
CA ALA A 92 10.62 2.29 -15.04
C ALA A 92 10.26 1.82 -16.46
N CYS A 93 9.01 1.42 -16.67
CA CYS A 93 8.49 0.94 -17.94
C CYS A 93 7.74 2.03 -18.74
N ALA A 94 7.53 3.21 -18.16
CA ALA A 94 6.91 4.32 -18.85
C ALA A 94 7.69 4.73 -20.11
N GLY A 95 6.96 4.99 -21.19
CA GLY A 95 7.52 5.59 -22.39
C GLY A 95 8.10 7.00 -22.13
N PRO A 96 8.97 7.51 -23.02
CA PRO A 96 9.58 8.82 -22.85
C PRO A 96 8.54 9.95 -22.90
N GLY A 97 8.85 11.07 -22.23
CA GLY A 97 8.05 12.29 -22.27
C GLY A 97 6.92 12.31 -21.25
N HIS A 98 5.67 12.46 -21.70
CA HIS A 98 4.53 12.68 -20.79
C HIS A 98 4.16 11.44 -19.97
N ALA A 99 4.44 10.23 -20.46
CA ALA A 99 4.11 9.00 -19.75
C ALA A 99 4.89 8.85 -18.44
N VAL A 100 6.20 9.10 -18.44
CA VAL A 100 7.00 9.05 -17.20
C VAL A 100 6.62 10.14 -16.20
N LEU A 101 6.23 11.32 -16.67
CA LEU A 101 5.72 12.37 -15.79
C LEU A 101 4.39 11.96 -15.15
N ALA A 102 3.47 11.39 -15.92
CA ALA A 102 2.20 10.90 -15.41
C ALA A 102 2.40 9.78 -14.38
N ALA A 103 3.24 8.79 -14.68
CA ALA A 103 3.60 7.71 -13.77
C ALA A 103 4.21 8.25 -12.46
N THR A 104 5.11 9.22 -12.56
CA THR A 104 5.75 9.83 -11.37
C THR A 104 4.73 10.57 -10.51
N VAL A 105 3.81 11.32 -11.12
CA VAL A 105 2.75 12.03 -10.38
C VAL A 105 1.81 11.04 -9.70
N MET A 106 1.41 9.97 -10.41
CA MET A 106 0.55 8.92 -9.86
C MET A 106 1.22 8.21 -8.68
N ALA A 107 2.49 7.83 -8.82
CA ALA A 107 3.28 7.23 -7.75
C ALA A 107 3.35 8.12 -6.49
N LEU A 108 3.67 9.40 -6.66
CA LEU A 108 3.83 10.33 -5.54
C LEU A 108 2.49 10.72 -4.88
N CYS A 109 1.41 10.81 -5.65
CA CYS A 109 0.11 11.28 -5.16
C CYS A 109 -0.82 10.15 -4.70
N VAL A 110 -0.64 8.93 -5.21
CA VAL A 110 -1.58 7.81 -5.00
C VAL A 110 -0.87 6.61 -4.40
N GLU A 111 0.05 5.96 -5.12
CA GLU A 111 0.58 4.65 -4.72
C GLU A 111 1.46 4.72 -3.47
N LEU A 112 2.40 5.66 -3.39
CA LEU A 112 3.28 5.77 -2.22
C LEU A 112 2.52 6.21 -0.95
N PRO A 113 1.60 7.19 -1.00
CA PRO A 113 0.72 7.48 0.13
C PRO A 113 -0.14 6.28 0.53
N LEU A 114 -0.72 5.56 -0.43
CA LEU A 114 -1.54 4.38 -0.17
C LEU A 114 -0.71 3.26 0.46
N SER A 115 0.49 3.01 -0.06
CA SER A 115 1.48 2.07 0.48
C SER A 115 1.80 2.38 1.94
N ALA A 116 2.08 3.65 2.25
CA ALA A 116 2.33 4.10 3.62
C ALA A 116 1.11 3.86 4.53
N VAL A 117 -0.11 4.18 4.06
CA VAL A 117 -1.34 3.94 4.82
C VAL A 117 -1.54 2.44 5.10
N CYS A 118 -1.38 1.56 4.10
CA CYS A 118 -1.52 0.12 4.26
C CYS A 118 -0.49 -0.46 5.26
N LEU A 119 0.75 0.00 5.19
CA LEU A 119 1.79 -0.38 6.16
C LEU A 119 1.41 0.03 7.59
N LEU A 120 0.96 1.27 7.76
CA LEU A 120 0.58 1.81 9.07
C LEU A 120 -0.66 1.11 9.64
N LEU A 121 -1.66 0.80 8.82
CA LEU A 121 -2.84 0.03 9.22
C LEU A 121 -2.46 -1.37 9.70
N GLY A 122 -1.61 -2.08 8.95
CA GLY A 122 -1.13 -3.40 9.36
C GLY A 122 -0.37 -3.36 10.69
N ARG A 123 0.49 -2.34 10.88
CA ARG A 123 1.21 -2.15 12.16
C ARG A 123 0.26 -1.85 13.31
N ALA A 124 -0.73 -0.98 13.11
CA ALA A 124 -1.71 -0.61 14.12
C ALA A 124 -2.59 -1.79 14.52
N ALA A 125 -2.95 -2.67 13.58
CA ALA A 125 -3.74 -3.87 13.86
C ALA A 125 -3.02 -4.87 14.79
N ALA A 126 -1.69 -4.95 14.75
CA ALA A 126 -0.92 -5.79 15.67
C ALA A 126 -0.73 -5.19 17.08
N SER A 127 -1.11 -3.93 17.29
CA SER A 127 -1.05 -3.28 18.61
C SER A 127 -2.40 -3.26 19.34
N ARG A 128 -3.46 -3.77 18.71
CA ARG A 128 -4.80 -3.91 19.29
C ARG A 128 -5.00 -5.34 19.78
#